data_AF-A0A497F7L6-F1
#
_entry.id   AF-A0A497F7L6-F1
#
_cell.length_a   1.000
_cell.length_b   1.000
_cell.length_c   1.000
_cell.angle_alpha   90.00
_cell.angle_beta   90.00
_cell.angle_gamma   90.00
#
_symmetry.space_group_name_H-M   'P 1'
#
loop_
_entity.id
_entity.type
_entity.pdbx_description
1 polymer ?
#
loop_
_entity_poly.entity_id
_entity_poly.type
_entity_poly.pdbx_seq_one_letter_code
_entity_poly.pdbx_strand_id
1 'polypeptide(L)'
;MGIRLVIENSREAIKELVKFAKMCLAIGGLPMIRTKYGNISFTIEEKGRKYRGLMILCYGRAEYLPDEFIFAPVEDKEWMELASEFEKYVGDYRILLMKYGHLVSDEEVEKELEKLLPRELREKLVKMPLIPKP
;
A
#
# COMPACT_ATOMS: atom_id res chain seq x y z
N MET A 1 -2.03 -0.85 -14.65
CA MET A 1 -1.74 -2.28 -14.44
C MET A 1 -0.98 -2.33 -13.13
N GLY A 2 -1.61 -2.86 -12.07
CA GLY A 2 -1.01 -2.82 -10.73
C GLY A 2 0.26 -3.65 -10.63
N ILE A 3 1.18 -3.25 -9.76
CA ILE A 3 2.43 -3.98 -9.51
C ILE A 3 2.11 -5.15 -8.58
N ARG A 4 2.52 -6.37 -8.95
CA ARG A 4 2.37 -7.55 -8.09
C ARG A 4 3.71 -7.86 -7.41
N LEU A 5 3.70 -7.89 -6.08
CA LEU A 5 4.84 -8.20 -5.23
C LEU A 5 4.55 -9.47 -4.43
N VAL A 6 5.41 -10.49 -4.56
CA VAL A 6 5.36 -11.72 -3.76
C VAL A 6 6.58 -11.74 -2.87
N ILE A 7 6.36 -11.63 -1.56
CA ILE A 7 7.40 -11.40 -0.56
C ILE A 7 7.38 -12.56 0.43
N GLU A 8 8.54 -13.08 0.78
CA GLU A 8 8.66 -14.33 1.55
C GLU A 8 8.53 -14.15 3.07
N ASN A 9 8.51 -12.91 3.57
CA ASN A 9 8.38 -12.59 5.00
C ASN A 9 7.41 -11.42 5.23
N SER A 10 6.67 -11.45 6.35
CA SER A 10 5.70 -10.41 6.71
C SER A 10 6.31 -9.03 6.82
N ARG A 11 7.45 -8.91 7.51
CA ARG A 11 8.01 -7.60 7.86
C ARG A 11 8.35 -6.77 6.62
N GLU A 12 8.89 -7.39 5.59
CA GLU A 12 9.17 -6.75 4.30
C GLU A 12 7.87 -6.42 3.55
N ALA A 13 6.88 -7.31 3.56
CA ALA A 13 5.57 -7.03 2.95
C ALA A 13 4.85 -5.85 3.63
N ILE A 14 4.93 -5.76 4.95
CA ILE A 14 4.39 -4.66 5.74
C ILE A 14 5.19 -3.38 5.45
N LYS A 15 6.51 -3.46 5.33
CA LYS A 15 7.36 -2.32 4.96
C LYS A 15 6.94 -1.75 3.60
N GLU A 16 6.69 -2.60 2.60
CA GLU A 16 6.21 -2.17 1.29
C GLU A 16 4.83 -1.47 1.39
N LEU A 17 3.88 -2.03 2.15
CA LEU A 17 2.59 -1.37 2.41
C LEU A 17 2.76 0.03 3.05
N VAL A 18 3.61 0.14 4.07
CA VAL A 18 3.88 1.41 4.76
C VAL A 18 4.50 2.42 3.80
N LYS A 19 5.49 1.98 3.01
CA LYS A 19 6.18 2.80 2.02
C LYS A 19 5.19 3.37 1.02
N PHE A 20 4.33 2.52 0.46
CA PHE A 20 3.27 2.96 -0.45
C PHE A 20 2.31 3.96 0.20
N ALA A 21 1.82 3.66 1.41
CA ALA A 21 0.90 4.53 2.12
C ALA A 21 1.51 5.92 2.38
N LYS A 22 2.78 5.97 2.82
CA LYS A 22 3.49 7.23 3.03
C LYS A 22 3.74 8.00 1.73
N MET A 23 4.17 7.32 0.66
CA MET A 23 4.34 7.95 -0.66
C MET A 23 3.04 8.56 -1.16
N CYS A 24 1.92 7.83 -1.02
CA CYS A 24 0.60 8.31 -1.41
C CYS A 24 0.20 9.58 -0.65
N LEU A 25 0.40 9.61 0.67
CA LEU A 25 0.11 10.80 1.49
C LEU A 25 1.02 11.98 1.11
N ALA A 26 2.30 11.73 0.85
CA ALA A 26 3.28 12.75 0.49
C ALA A 26 2.96 13.48 -0.83
N ILE A 27 2.22 12.83 -1.75
CA ILE A 27 1.75 13.45 -3.00
C ILE A 27 0.30 13.97 -2.91
N GLY A 28 -0.27 14.04 -1.71
CA GLY A 28 -1.61 14.55 -1.45
C GLY A 28 -2.74 13.59 -1.83
N GLY A 29 -2.46 12.28 -1.93
CA GLY A 29 -3.46 11.24 -2.14
C GLY A 29 -3.98 10.65 -0.83
N LEU A 30 -4.94 9.73 -0.93
CA LEU A 30 -5.47 8.97 0.20
C LEU A 30 -5.24 7.47 0.01
N PRO A 31 -4.42 6.81 0.85
CA PRO A 31 -4.19 5.37 0.72
C PRO A 31 -5.47 4.59 1.02
N MET A 32 -5.83 3.66 0.15
CA MET A 32 -6.95 2.74 0.38
C MET A 32 -6.46 1.30 0.25
N ILE A 33 -6.69 0.52 1.30
CA ILE A 33 -6.29 -0.88 1.35
C ILE A 33 -7.53 -1.75 1.11
N ARG A 34 -7.40 -2.76 0.26
CA ARG A 34 -8.43 -3.75 -0.01
C ARG A 34 -7.89 -5.12 0.29
N THR A 35 -8.69 -5.91 1.00
CA THR A 35 -8.36 -7.29 1.33
C THR A 35 -9.03 -8.28 0.37
N LYS A 36 -10.09 -7.87 -0.32
CA LYS A 36 -10.92 -8.72 -1.18
C LYS A 36 -11.59 -7.93 -2.30
N TYR A 37 -12.04 -8.64 -3.33
CA TYR A 37 -12.89 -8.12 -4.39
C TYR A 37 -14.07 -9.08 -4.62
N GLY A 38 -15.31 -8.56 -4.66
CA GLY A 38 -16.50 -9.41 -4.85
C GLY A 38 -16.64 -10.51 -3.78
N ASN A 39 -16.29 -10.22 -2.53
CA ASN A 39 -16.18 -11.19 -1.42
C ASN A 39 -15.12 -12.28 -1.58
N ILE A 40 -14.27 -12.22 -2.60
CA ILE A 40 -13.16 -13.15 -2.81
C ILE A 40 -11.87 -12.49 -2.31
N SER A 41 -11.24 -13.11 -1.32
CA SER A 41 -9.93 -12.69 -0.81
C SER A 41 -8.86 -12.83 -1.89
N PHE A 42 -7.94 -11.86 -1.97
CA PHE A 42 -6.77 -11.98 -2.82
C PHE A 42 -5.85 -13.08 -2.28
N THR A 43 -5.71 -14.17 -3.03
CA THR A 43 -4.85 -15.31 -2.69
C THR A 43 -4.18 -15.85 -3.95
N ILE A 44 -2.94 -16.29 -3.82
CA ILE A 44 -2.18 -16.95 -4.90
C ILE A 44 -1.49 -18.19 -4.34
N GLU A 45 -1.06 -19.06 -5.25
CA GLU A 45 -0.18 -20.18 -4.95
C GLU A 45 1.07 -20.07 -5.82
N GLU A 46 2.25 -20.09 -5.20
CA GLU A 46 3.53 -20.09 -5.89
C GLU A 46 4.43 -21.18 -5.31
N LYS A 47 4.99 -22.03 -6.17
CA LYS A 47 5.88 -23.14 -5.78
C LYS A 47 5.29 -24.06 -4.68
N GLY A 48 3.97 -24.26 -4.69
CA GLY A 48 3.25 -25.08 -3.72
C GLY A 48 2.99 -24.41 -2.36
N ARG A 49 3.31 -23.12 -2.22
CA ARG A 49 3.06 -22.31 -1.03
C ARG A 49 1.92 -21.32 -1.28
N LYS A 50 1.04 -21.14 -0.29
CA LYS A 50 -0.11 -20.22 -0.38
C LYS A 50 0.26 -18.85 0.18
N TYR A 51 -0.21 -17.80 -0.49
CA TYR A 51 0.01 -16.43 -0.07
C TYR A 51 -1.32 -15.68 0.03
N ARG A 52 -1.41 -14.80 1.03
CA ARG A 52 -2.50 -13.85 1.22
C ARG A 52 -2.09 -12.49 0.65
N GLY A 53 -2.90 -11.93 -0.24
CA GLY A 53 -2.68 -10.64 -0.86
C GLY A 53 -3.45 -9.50 -0.20
N LEU A 54 -2.85 -8.32 -0.20
CA LEU A 54 -3.49 -7.04 0.08
C LEU A 54 -3.24 -6.12 -1.11
N MET A 55 -4.28 -5.43 -1.56
CA MET A 55 -4.16 -4.40 -2.59
C MET A 55 -4.12 -3.04 -1.90
N ILE A 56 -3.16 -2.19 -2.22
CA ILE A 56 -3.13 -0.79 -1.80
C ILE A 56 -3.14 0.11 -3.03
N LEU A 57 -3.95 1.16 -2.99
CA LEU A 57 -4.04 2.13 -4.08
C LEU A 57 -4.09 3.56 -3.55
N CYS A 58 -3.59 4.50 -4.35
CA CYS A 58 -3.56 5.90 -3.97
C CYS A 58 -4.75 6.66 -4.55
N TYR A 59 -5.81 6.83 -3.76
CA TYR A 59 -7.00 7.53 -4.21
C TYR A 59 -6.69 8.99 -4.55
N GLY A 60 -7.23 9.47 -5.67
CA GLY A 60 -6.98 10.82 -6.20
C GLY A 60 -5.62 10.97 -6.90
N ARG A 61 -4.70 9.99 -6.81
CA ARG A 61 -3.36 10.06 -7.42
C ARG A 61 -2.92 8.74 -8.08
N ALA A 62 -3.85 7.84 -8.38
CA ALA A 62 -3.57 6.52 -8.94
C ALA A 62 -2.84 6.54 -10.30
N GLU A 63 -2.94 7.66 -11.04
CA GLU A 63 -2.19 7.87 -12.29
C GLU A 63 -0.69 8.13 -12.07
N TYR A 64 -0.31 8.63 -10.88
CA TYR A 64 1.07 8.96 -10.51
C TYR A 64 1.70 7.90 -9.62
N LEU A 65 0.87 7.20 -8.83
CA LEU A 65 1.28 6.12 -7.96
C LEU A 65 0.34 4.91 -8.20
N PRO A 66 0.70 4.03 -9.16
CA PRO A 66 -0.10 2.86 -9.52
C PRO A 66 -0.35 1.95 -8.32
N ASP A 67 -1.47 1.23 -8.32
CA ASP A 67 -1.80 0.29 -7.25
C ASP A 67 -0.78 -0.86 -7.12
N GLU A 68 -0.62 -1.34 -5.90
CA GLU A 68 0.23 -2.49 -5.57
C GLU A 68 -0.61 -3.63 -4.99
N PHE A 69 -0.32 -4.85 -5.43
CA PHE A 69 -0.79 -6.09 -4.84
C PHE A 69 0.37 -6.76 -4.13
N ILE A 70 0.34 -6.75 -2.81
CA ILE A 70 1.41 -7.27 -1.96
C ILE A 70 0.94 -8.61 -1.37
N PHE A 71 1.70 -9.66 -1.60
CA PHE A 71 1.42 -11.02 -1.14
C PHE A 71 2.51 -11.48 -0.16
N ALA A 72 2.09 -12.02 0.98
CA ALA A 72 2.97 -12.71 1.92
C ALA A 72 2.39 -14.07 2.35
N PRO A 73 3.21 -15.00 2.87
CA PRO A 73 2.80 -16.36 3.17
C PRO A 73 1.67 -16.42 4.21
N VAL A 74 0.75 -17.37 4.05
CA VAL A 74 -0.40 -17.52 4.96
C VAL A 74 0.00 -18.03 6.35
N GLU A 75 1.15 -18.67 6.48
CA GLU A 75 1.72 -19.11 7.75
C GLU A 75 2.37 -17.99 8.57
N ASP A 76 2.58 -16.81 7.97
CA ASP A 76 3.14 -15.67 8.68
C ASP A 76 2.07 -14.95 9.49
N LYS A 77 2.13 -15.13 10.82
CA LYS A 77 1.09 -14.67 11.75
C LYS A 77 0.89 -13.16 11.70
N GLU A 78 1.98 -12.39 11.64
CA GLU A 78 1.91 -10.92 11.68
C GLU A 78 1.18 -10.39 10.45
N TRP A 79 1.46 -10.96 9.28
CA TRP A 79 0.76 -10.61 8.05
C TRP A 79 -0.73 -10.96 8.08
N MET A 80 -1.06 -12.15 8.58
CA MET A 80 -2.44 -12.60 8.67
C MET A 80 -3.26 -11.80 9.68
N GLU A 81 -2.65 -11.41 10.80
CA GLU A 81 -3.26 -10.52 11.79
C GLU A 81 -3.56 -9.15 11.18
N LEU A 82 -2.61 -8.56 10.47
CA LEU A 82 -2.80 -7.28 9.77
C LEU A 82 -3.92 -7.38 8.72
N ALA A 83 -3.94 -8.44 7.91
CA ALA A 83 -5.00 -8.67 6.93
C ALA A 83 -6.38 -8.79 7.59
N SER A 84 -6.47 -9.49 8.73
CA SER A 84 -7.72 -9.61 9.50
C SER A 84 -8.16 -8.27 10.09
N GLU A 85 -7.23 -7.44 10.55
CA GLU A 85 -7.55 -6.10 11.03
C GLU A 85 -8.09 -5.21 9.92
N PHE A 86 -7.50 -5.24 8.73
CA PHE A 86 -8.05 -4.50 7.60
C PHE A 86 -9.43 -4.99 7.19
N GLU A 87 -9.76 -6.26 7.36
CA GLU A 87 -11.12 -6.75 7.13
C GLU A 87 -12.12 -6.17 8.16
N LYS A 88 -11.71 -6.01 9.42
CA LYS A 88 -12.54 -5.44 10.49
C LYS A 88 -12.74 -3.93 10.35
N TYR A 89 -11.69 -3.23 9.93
CA TYR A 89 -11.66 -1.76 9.84
C TYR A 89 -11.72 -1.23 8.41
N VAL A 90 -12.18 -2.05 7.46
CA VAL A 90 -12.40 -1.66 6.06
C VAL A 90 -11.14 -1.02 5.42
N GLY A 91 -9.97 -1.58 5.73
CA GLY A 91 -8.70 -1.15 5.15
C GLY A 91 -8.21 0.22 5.59
N ASP A 92 -8.54 0.66 6.81
CA ASP A 92 -8.07 1.92 7.36
C ASP A 92 -6.53 1.97 7.45
N TYR A 93 -5.92 2.73 6.55
CA TYR A 93 -4.46 2.91 6.47
C TYR A 93 -3.87 3.54 7.74
N ARG A 94 -4.67 4.20 8.58
CA ARG A 94 -4.17 4.78 9.84
C ARG A 94 -3.71 3.68 10.79
N ILE A 95 -4.35 2.51 10.79
CA ILE A 95 -3.92 1.36 11.60
C ILE A 95 -2.54 0.89 11.15
N LEU A 96 -2.31 0.80 9.83
CA LEU A 96 -1.02 0.48 9.25
C LEU A 96 0.06 1.45 9.74
N LEU A 97 -0.18 2.75 9.61
CA LEU A 97 0.81 3.77 9.98
C LEU A 97 1.03 3.88 11.49
N MET A 98 -0.02 3.71 12.30
CA MET A 98 0.10 3.72 13.76
C MET A 98 0.97 2.57 14.27
N LYS A 99 0.82 1.37 13.71
CA LYS A 99 1.57 0.18 14.13
C LYS A 99 2.95 0.11 13.49
N TYR A 100 3.02 0.41 12.20
CA TYR A 100 4.18 0.06 11.35
C TYR A 100 4.83 1.27 10.68
N GLY A 101 4.33 2.49 10.88
CA GLY A 101 4.85 3.70 10.24
C GLY A 101 6.34 3.97 10.53
N HIS A 102 6.87 3.42 11.63
CA HIS A 102 8.27 3.49 12.01
C HIS A 102 9.20 2.60 11.16
N LEU A 103 8.66 1.65 10.39
CA LEU A 103 9.45 0.75 9.55
C LEU A 103 10.06 1.43 8.32
N VAL A 104 9.55 2.61 7.94
CA VAL A 104 9.98 3.38 6.77
C VAL A 104 10.19 4.81 7.22
N SER A 105 11.38 5.37 7.02
CA SER A 105 11.65 6.78 7.34
C SER A 105 11.11 7.72 6.26
N ASP A 106 10.90 8.99 6.61
CA ASP A 106 10.44 9.97 5.62
C ASP A 106 11.53 10.27 4.57
N GLU A 107 12.80 10.11 4.94
CA GLU A 107 13.93 10.17 3.98
C GLU A 107 13.88 9.02 2.96
N GLU A 108 13.52 7.81 3.40
CA GLU A 108 13.34 6.66 2.49
C GLU A 108 12.19 6.93 1.51
N VAL A 109 11.08 7.49 2.01
CA VAL A 109 9.93 7.89 1.18
C VAL A 109 10.32 8.95 0.14
N GLU A 110 11.05 9.98 0.54
CA GLU A 110 11.48 11.04 -0.38
C GLU A 110 12.39 10.50 -1.49
N LYS A 111 13.35 9.62 -1.14
CA LYS A 111 14.24 8.98 -2.12
C LYS A 111 13.49 8.12 -3.13
N GLU A 112 12.45 7.39 -2.72
CA GLU A 112 11.63 6.63 -3.66
C GLU A 112 10.79 7.55 -4.55
N LEU A 113 10.19 8.60 -3.99
CA LEU A 113 9.42 9.58 -4.75
C LEU A 113 10.25 10.33 -5.78
N GLU A 114 11.53 10.62 -5.49
CA GLU A 114 12.47 11.22 -6.45
C GLU A 114 12.72 10.36 -7.68
N LYS A 115 12.67 9.03 -7.54
CA LYS A 115 12.80 8.11 -8.68
C LYS A 115 11.56 8.08 -9.56
N LEU A 116 10.39 8.31 -8.97
CA LEU A 116 9.10 8.16 -9.64
C LEU A 116 8.59 9.47 -10.25
N LEU A 117 8.74 10.58 -9.54
CA LEU A 117 8.08 11.84 -9.87
C LEU A 117 9.04 13.02 -9.69
N PRO A 118 9.13 13.96 -10.65
CA PRO A 118 9.86 15.21 -10.45
C PRO A 118 9.30 16.03 -9.28
N ARG A 119 10.18 16.72 -8.55
CA ARG A 119 9.80 17.53 -7.38
C ARG A 119 8.69 18.54 -7.68
N GLU A 120 8.78 19.26 -8.78
CA GLU A 120 7.76 20.25 -9.19
C GLU A 120 6.37 19.62 -9.34
N LEU A 121 6.30 18.40 -9.87
CA LEU A 121 5.05 17.67 -9.99
C LEU A 121 4.50 17.30 -8.61
N ARG A 122 5.34 16.79 -7.69
CA ARG A 122 4.92 16.48 -6.32
C ARG A 122 4.33 17.70 -5.61
N GLU A 123 5.01 18.84 -5.68
CA GLU A 123 4.55 20.10 -5.08
C GLU A 123 3.22 20.58 -5.66
N LYS A 124 2.98 20.35 -6.96
CA LYS A 124 1.70 20.63 -7.62
C LYS A 124 0.60 19.68 -7.12
N LEU A 125 0.88 18.39 -7.05
CA LEU A 125 -0.09 17.36 -6.65
C LEU A 125 -0.61 17.57 -5.23
N VAL A 126 0.25 17.98 -4.30
CA VAL A 126 -0.16 18.28 -2.91
C VAL A 126 -1.16 19.44 -2.84
N LYS A 127 -1.08 20.40 -3.76
CA LYS A 127 -1.96 21.57 -3.81
C LYS A 127 -3.25 21.31 -4.59
N MET A 128 -3.29 20.27 -5.41
CA MET A 128 -4.47 19.91 -6.19
C MET A 128 -5.54 19.29 -5.29
N PRO A 129 -6.83 19.57 -5.53
CA PRO A 129 -7.89 18.89 -4.80
C PRO A 129 -7.83 17.37 -5.03
N LEU A 130 -8.23 16.60 -4.02
CA LEU A 130 -8.23 15.14 -4.10
C LEU A 130 -9.24 14.63 -5.15
N ILE A 131 -10.40 15.29 -5.21
CA ILE A 131 -11.46 15.06 -6.19
C ILE A 131 -11.53 16.31 -7.08
N PRO A 132 -11.32 16.20 -8.41
CA PRO A 132 -11.52 17.32 -9.32
C PRO A 132 -12.95 17.85 -9.16
N LYS A 133 -13.12 19.18 -9.16
CA LYS A 133 -14.46 19.75 -9.23
C LYS A 133 -15.10 19.32 -10.56
N PRO A 134 -16.38 18.91 -10.58
CA PRO A 134 -17.08 18.53 -11.81
C PRO A 134 -17.14 19.69 -12.81
#